data_AF-A0A0D1A8E1-F1
#
_entry.id   AF-A0A0D1A8E1-F1
#
_cell.length_a   1.000
_cell.length_b   1.000
_cell.length_c   1.000
_cell.angle_alpha   90.00
_cell.angle_beta   90.00
_cell.angle_gamma   90.00
#
_symmetry.space_group_name_H-M   'P 1'
#
loop_
_entity.id
_entity.type
_entity.pdbx_description
1 polymer ?
#
loop_
_entity_poly.entity_id
_entity_poly.type
_entity_poly.pdbx_seq_one_letter_code
_entity_poly.pdbx_strand_id
1 'polypeptide(L)'
;MTLTNIFSNSTNQIIPAAGDGQTINALDEADFPAILLDGTLTTQTLLGENNQGLLSLSEYAKFLRDMHLKATSPLIADLQSGFGSPLNTYYAAQELERSGGSTLLLNDQLYPSHSIDQPQTTTPEDLLGKTRAAKDGLENPETQLWIKLEGLWDYGITGAWQRISYLEKAVPMPF
;
A
#
# COMPACT_ATOMS: atom_id res chain seq x y z
N MET A 1 -8.53 -7.71 14.52
CA MET A 1 -8.82 -8.80 13.55
C MET A 1 -8.16 -8.39 12.25
N THR A 2 -7.32 -9.25 11.66
CA THR A 2 -6.59 -8.92 10.42
C THR A 2 -7.48 -9.15 9.19
N LEU A 3 -7.17 -8.49 8.06
CA LEU A 3 -7.90 -8.70 6.81
C LEU A 3 -7.79 -10.13 6.29
N THR A 4 -6.66 -10.81 6.53
CA THR A 4 -6.49 -12.23 6.19
C THR A 4 -7.52 -13.13 6.90
N ASN A 5 -7.87 -12.84 8.16
CA ASN A 5 -8.91 -13.58 8.88
C ASN A 5 -10.32 -13.34 8.31
N ILE A 6 -10.54 -12.18 7.69
CA ILE A 6 -11.81 -11.87 7.02
C ILE A 6 -11.90 -12.63 5.70
N PHE A 7 -10.82 -12.65 4.92
CA PHE A 7 -10.78 -13.33 3.62
C PHE A 7 -10.80 -14.85 3.72
N SER A 8 -10.34 -15.44 4.83
CA SER A 8 -10.47 -16.88 5.04
C SER A 8 -11.93 -17.34 5.18
N ASN A 9 -12.87 -16.43 5.50
CA ASN A 9 -14.27 -16.75 5.77
C ASN A 9 -15.24 -16.31 4.65
N SER A 10 -14.77 -15.55 3.66
CA SER A 10 -15.56 -15.10 2.51
C SER A 10 -14.68 -14.96 1.28
N THR A 11 -15.09 -15.57 0.17
CA THR A 11 -14.29 -15.62 -1.06
C THR A 11 -14.34 -14.34 -1.88
N ASN A 12 -15.32 -13.46 -1.63
CA ASN A 12 -15.46 -12.18 -2.34
C ASN A 12 -15.71 -11.05 -1.33
N GLN A 13 -14.81 -10.08 -1.27
CA GLN A 13 -14.94 -8.87 -0.47
C GLN A 13 -14.74 -7.65 -1.35
N ILE A 14 -15.41 -6.55 -1.01
CA ILE A 14 -15.22 -5.25 -1.66
C ILE A 14 -14.44 -4.36 -0.70
N ILE A 15 -13.36 -3.76 -1.18
CA ILE A 15 -12.59 -2.75 -0.46
C ILE A 15 -12.72 -1.44 -1.24
N PRO A 16 -13.54 -0.49 -0.78
CA PRO A 16 -13.66 0.81 -1.43
C PRO A 16 -12.38 1.63 -1.25
N ALA A 17 -12.13 2.53 -2.20
CA ALA A 17 -11.06 3.52 -2.14
C ALA A 17 -11.61 4.90 -1.77
N ALA A 18 -10.83 5.67 -1.01
CA ALA A 18 -11.13 7.05 -0.64
C ALA A 18 -9.86 7.91 -0.71
N GLY A 19 -10.03 9.22 -0.99
CA GLY A 19 -8.96 10.22 -0.92
C GLY A 19 -9.23 11.36 0.06
N ASP A 20 -10.37 11.31 0.76
CA ASP A 20 -10.82 12.37 1.66
C ASP A 20 -11.65 11.82 2.82
N GLY A 21 -11.77 12.63 3.88
CA GLY A 21 -12.45 12.24 5.11
C GLY A 21 -13.96 12.18 5.01
N GLN A 22 -14.61 12.89 4.07
CA GLN A 22 -16.06 12.79 3.89
C GLN A 22 -16.42 11.44 3.27
N THR A 23 -15.64 11.01 2.27
CA THR A 23 -15.79 9.70 1.65
C THR A 23 -15.52 8.57 2.67
N ILE A 24 -14.47 8.68 3.50
CA ILE A 24 -14.24 7.71 4.59
C ILE A 24 -15.43 7.61 5.53
N ASN A 25 -15.94 8.74 6.02
CA ASN A 25 -17.10 8.74 6.93
C ASN A 25 -18.33 8.07 6.29
N ALA A 26 -18.57 8.30 5.00
CA ALA A 26 -19.69 7.67 4.30
C ALA A 26 -19.50 6.15 4.12
N LEU A 27 -18.25 5.70 3.95
CA LEU A 27 -17.93 4.28 3.78
C LEU A 27 -17.95 3.51 5.10
N ASP A 28 -17.64 4.16 6.22
CA ASP A 28 -17.74 3.55 7.56
C ASP A 28 -19.18 3.13 7.91
N GLU A 29 -20.19 3.74 7.31
CA GLU A 29 -21.60 3.35 7.48
C GLU A 29 -21.98 2.08 6.71
N ALA A 30 -21.11 1.59 5.81
CA ALA A 30 -21.42 0.55 4.84
C ALA A 30 -20.80 -0.84 5.15
N ASP A 31 -20.30 -1.06 6.38
CA ASP A 31 -19.76 -2.34 6.89
C ASP A 31 -18.71 -3.02 5.98
N PHE A 32 -17.91 -2.23 5.27
CA PHE A 32 -16.78 -2.76 4.49
C PHE A 32 -15.66 -3.24 5.41
N PRO A 33 -14.89 -4.28 5.02
CA PRO A 33 -13.85 -4.85 5.88
C PRO A 33 -12.64 -3.92 6.08
N ALA A 34 -12.40 -2.99 5.15
CA ALA A 34 -11.40 -1.95 5.21
C ALA A 34 -11.67 -0.89 4.14
N ILE A 35 -10.95 0.23 4.22
CA ILE A 35 -10.95 1.29 3.21
C ILE A 35 -9.51 1.49 2.72
N LEU A 36 -9.31 1.54 1.40
CA LEU A 36 -8.04 1.94 0.81
C LEU A 36 -7.95 3.47 0.80
N LEU A 37 -6.98 4.01 1.53
CA LEU A 37 -6.60 5.42 1.40
C LEU A 37 -5.71 5.57 0.16
N ASP A 38 -6.33 5.77 -1.00
CA ASP A 38 -5.67 5.69 -2.30
C ASP A 38 -4.70 6.86 -2.53
N GLY A 39 -3.49 6.57 -3.01
CA GLY A 39 -2.47 7.60 -3.26
C GLY A 39 -2.83 8.59 -4.36
N THR A 40 -3.60 8.15 -5.38
CA THR A 40 -4.05 9.03 -6.47
C THR A 40 -5.11 10.01 -5.97
N LEU A 41 -6.16 9.48 -5.32
CA LEU A 41 -7.24 10.30 -4.78
C LEU A 41 -6.70 11.26 -3.72
N THR A 42 -5.80 10.80 -2.85
CA THR A 42 -5.15 11.64 -1.85
C THR A 42 -4.31 12.75 -2.50
N THR A 43 -3.58 12.46 -3.57
CA THR A 43 -2.80 13.47 -4.31
C THR A 43 -3.72 14.53 -4.92
N GLN A 44 -4.84 14.11 -5.51
CA GLN A 44 -5.84 15.04 -6.06
C GLN A 44 -6.43 15.92 -4.96
N THR A 45 -6.72 15.36 -3.78
CA THR A 45 -7.28 16.12 -2.64
C THR A 45 -6.28 17.10 -2.03
N LEU A 46 -5.01 16.71 -1.85
CA LEU A 46 -4.01 17.55 -1.19
C LEU A 46 -3.33 18.55 -2.13
N LEU A 47 -3.04 18.13 -3.37
CA LEU A 47 -2.24 18.91 -4.31
C LEU A 47 -3.07 19.49 -5.47
N GLY A 48 -4.30 19.00 -5.70
CA GLY A 48 -5.11 19.42 -6.85
C GLY A 48 -4.56 18.95 -8.19
N GLU A 49 -3.68 17.94 -8.19
CA GLU A 49 -2.91 17.49 -9.34
C GLU A 49 -3.01 15.96 -9.52
N ASN A 50 -2.57 15.48 -10.68
CA ASN A 50 -2.44 14.04 -10.92
C ASN A 50 -1.27 13.45 -10.10
N ASN A 51 -1.37 12.18 -9.74
CA ASN A 51 -0.29 11.49 -9.02
C ASN A 51 0.93 11.24 -9.91
N GLN A 52 1.84 12.22 -9.90
CA GLN A 52 3.12 12.22 -10.59
C GLN A 52 4.28 11.90 -9.64
N GLY A 53 4.02 11.24 -8.51
CA GLY A 53 5.04 10.93 -7.52
C GLY A 53 5.52 12.15 -6.71
N LEU A 54 4.69 13.19 -6.64
CA LEU A 54 5.00 14.43 -5.92
C LEU A 54 4.64 14.37 -4.43
N LEU A 55 3.66 13.54 -4.08
CA LEU A 55 3.18 13.42 -2.70
C LEU A 55 4.28 12.83 -1.82
N SER A 56 4.78 13.62 -0.87
CA SER A 56 5.85 13.17 0.02
C SER A 56 5.32 12.24 1.11
N LEU A 57 6.21 11.43 1.69
CA LEU A 57 5.90 10.57 2.83
C LEU A 57 5.31 11.38 3.99
N SER A 58 5.88 12.54 4.32
CA SER A 58 5.45 13.33 5.47
C SER A 58 4.05 13.91 5.30
N GLU A 59 3.70 14.35 4.09
CA GLU A 59 2.35 14.82 3.77
C GLU A 59 1.34 13.67 3.85
N TYR A 60 1.67 12.53 3.25
CA TYR A 60 0.81 11.36 3.27
C TYR A 60 0.63 10.77 4.66
N ALA A 61 1.70 10.63 5.44
CA ALA A 61 1.66 10.14 6.82
C ALA A 61 0.83 11.05 7.73
N LYS A 62 0.95 12.37 7.58
CA LYS A 62 0.09 13.31 8.30
C LYS A 62 -1.37 13.11 7.92
N PHE A 63 -1.67 13.01 6.64
CA PHE A 63 -3.03 12.85 6.15
C PHE A 63 -3.65 11.52 6.61
N LEU A 64 -2.91 10.42 6.51
CA LEU A 64 -3.29 9.10 7.00
C LEU A 64 -3.65 9.15 8.49
N ARG A 65 -2.85 9.83 9.32
CA ARG A 65 -3.15 10.00 10.75
C ARG A 65 -4.45 10.77 10.97
N ASP A 66 -4.68 11.85 10.23
CA ASP A 66 -5.90 12.64 10.35
C ASP A 66 -7.14 11.84 9.89
N MET A 67 -6.98 10.93 8.91
CA MET A 67 -8.03 10.00 8.46
C MET A 67 -8.27 8.88 9.47
N HIS A 68 -7.21 8.26 10.00
CA HIS A 68 -7.28 7.20 10.99
C HIS A 68 -8.03 7.63 12.26
N LEU A 69 -7.85 8.88 12.70
CA LEU A 69 -8.57 9.42 13.87
C LEU A 69 -10.09 9.58 13.63
N LYS A 70 -10.55 9.52 12.39
CA LYS A 70 -11.98 9.61 12.02
C LYS A 70 -12.56 8.25 11.65
N ALA A 71 -11.76 7.42 10.98
CA ALA A 71 -12.18 6.12 10.49
C ALA A 71 -12.49 5.16 11.64
N THR A 72 -13.61 4.44 11.55
CA THR A 72 -13.86 3.26 12.38
C THR A 72 -13.38 1.98 11.69
N SER A 73 -13.35 1.97 10.36
CA SER A 73 -12.82 0.87 9.56
C SER A 73 -11.29 0.85 9.52
N PRO A 74 -10.65 -0.33 9.40
CA PRO A 74 -9.23 -0.43 9.13
C PRO A 74 -8.84 0.28 7.82
N LEU A 75 -7.74 1.04 7.84
CA LEU A 75 -7.23 1.72 6.65
C LEU A 75 -6.08 0.92 6.02
N ILE A 76 -6.15 0.72 4.70
CA ILE A 76 -5.03 0.28 3.88
C ILE A 76 -4.34 1.54 3.36
N ALA A 77 -3.05 1.71 3.67
CA ALA A 77 -2.25 2.85 3.25
C ALA A 77 -1.38 2.49 2.05
N ASP A 78 -1.33 3.37 1.07
CA ASP A 78 -0.49 3.26 -0.12
C ASP A 78 0.97 3.60 0.23
N LEU A 79 1.82 2.56 0.30
CA LEU A 79 3.27 2.70 0.53
C LEU A 79 4.02 3.07 -0.76
N GLN A 80 3.30 3.28 -1.87
CA GLN A 80 3.84 3.54 -3.21
C GLN A 80 4.90 2.50 -3.59
N SER A 81 5.99 2.91 -4.25
CA SER A 81 7.17 2.07 -4.49
C SER A 81 8.21 2.11 -3.36
N GLY A 82 7.76 2.47 -2.14
CA GLY A 82 8.58 2.51 -0.93
C GLY A 82 9.33 3.82 -0.69
N PHE A 83 8.89 4.93 -1.31
CA PHE A 83 9.43 6.29 -1.12
C PHE A 83 10.96 6.44 -1.34
N GLY A 84 11.58 5.55 -2.12
CA GLY A 84 12.99 5.63 -2.49
C GLY A 84 13.72 4.28 -2.45
N SER A 85 14.85 4.24 -1.73
CA SER A 85 15.66 3.05 -1.50
C SER A 85 15.08 2.13 -0.42
N PRO A 86 15.60 0.91 -0.21
CA PRO A 86 15.17 0.06 0.90
C PRO A 86 15.20 0.73 2.28
N LEU A 87 16.18 1.61 2.56
CA LEU A 87 16.20 2.37 3.82
C LEU A 87 15.04 3.37 3.94
N ASN A 88 14.66 3.99 2.82
CA ASN A 88 13.48 4.85 2.78
C ASN A 88 12.22 4.01 2.98
N THR A 89 12.16 2.81 2.39
CA THR A 89 11.02 1.90 2.53
C THR A 89 10.84 1.41 3.96
N TYR A 90 11.93 1.07 4.66
CA TYR A 90 11.90 0.75 6.10
C TYR A 90 11.25 1.90 6.89
N TYR A 91 11.76 3.11 6.71
CA TYR A 91 11.30 4.28 7.45
C TYR A 91 9.84 4.62 7.10
N ALA A 92 9.48 4.54 5.82
CA ALA A 92 8.12 4.78 5.35
C ALA A 92 7.12 3.77 5.91
N ALA A 93 7.48 2.48 5.94
CA ALA A 93 6.62 1.46 6.52
C ALA A 93 6.35 1.71 8.00
N GLN A 94 7.40 2.00 8.78
CA GLN A 94 7.29 2.34 10.19
C GLN A 94 6.41 3.58 10.42
N GLU A 95 6.60 4.63 9.61
CA GLU A 95 5.85 5.88 9.75
C GLU A 95 4.37 5.71 9.37
N LEU A 96 4.06 5.01 8.27
CA LEU A 96 2.68 4.78 7.86
C LEU A 96 1.93 3.84 8.83
N GLU A 97 2.60 2.84 9.40
CA GLU A 97 2.04 2.03 10.48
C GLU A 97 1.70 2.91 11.70
N ARG A 98 2.64 3.73 12.17
CA ARG A 98 2.43 4.65 13.30
C ARG A 98 1.35 5.68 13.05
N SER A 99 1.14 6.06 11.79
CA SER A 99 0.05 6.93 11.38
C SER A 99 -1.32 6.24 11.27
N GLY A 100 -1.40 4.92 11.52
CA GLY A 100 -2.66 4.18 11.60
C GLY A 100 -2.97 3.33 10.37
N GLY A 101 -2.00 3.10 9.49
CA GLY A 101 -2.12 2.12 8.41
C GLY A 101 -2.13 0.71 8.97
N SER A 102 -3.28 0.02 8.87
CA SER A 102 -3.44 -1.37 9.32
C SER A 102 -2.85 -2.38 8.32
N THR A 103 -2.76 -1.96 7.06
CA THR A 103 -2.18 -2.69 5.96
C THR A 103 -1.45 -1.69 5.07
N LEU A 104 -0.24 -2.02 4.66
CA LEU A 104 0.56 -1.19 3.76
C LEU A 104 0.61 -1.85 2.38
N LEU A 105 0.36 -1.09 1.32
CA LEU A 105 0.38 -1.57 -0.05
C LEU A 105 1.64 -1.07 -0.77
N LEU A 106 2.62 -1.96 -0.98
CA LEU A 106 3.87 -1.66 -1.70
C LEU A 106 3.74 -2.11 -3.15
N ASN A 107 4.00 -1.23 -4.11
CA ASN A 107 4.03 -1.56 -5.53
C ASN A 107 5.45 -1.76 -6.06
N ASP A 108 5.56 -2.41 -7.23
CA ASP A 108 6.83 -2.74 -7.88
C ASP A 108 7.26 -1.73 -8.96
N GLN A 109 6.70 -0.52 -8.95
CA GLN A 109 7.14 0.54 -9.85
C GLN A 109 8.55 1.02 -9.51
N LEU A 110 9.25 1.56 -10.52
CA LEU A 110 10.45 2.37 -10.28
C LEU A 110 10.05 3.62 -9.47
N TYR A 111 10.93 4.10 -8.58
CA TYR A 111 10.67 5.34 -7.82
C TYR A 111 10.99 6.58 -8.67
N PRO A 112 10.16 7.64 -8.64
CA PRO A 112 8.90 7.75 -7.90
C PRO A 112 7.75 6.99 -8.56
N SER A 113 6.75 6.58 -7.78
CA SER A 113 5.56 5.89 -8.30
C SER A 113 4.59 6.89 -8.93
N HIS A 114 3.97 6.50 -10.04
CA HIS A 114 3.05 7.32 -10.82
C HIS A 114 1.73 6.59 -11.07
N SER A 115 0.66 7.35 -11.24
CA SER A 115 -0.63 6.85 -11.75
C SER A 115 -0.71 7.08 -13.25
N ILE A 116 0.10 6.35 -14.01
CA ILE A 116 0.11 6.35 -15.47
C ILE A 116 -0.26 4.96 -16.00
N ASP A 117 -0.67 4.90 -17.26
CA ASP A 117 -0.74 3.62 -17.95
C ASP A 117 0.68 3.09 -18.16
N GLN A 118 0.86 1.81 -17.82
CA GLN A 118 2.09 1.07 -18.04
C GLN A 118 3.37 1.62 -17.36
N PRO A 119 3.42 1.85 -16.03
CA PRO A 119 4.63 2.25 -15.33
C PRO A 119 5.81 1.30 -15.54
N GLN A 120 7.01 1.88 -15.54
CA GLN A 120 8.25 1.10 -15.48
C GLN A 120 8.34 0.38 -14.14
N THR A 121 8.78 -0.89 -14.17
CA THR A 121 8.93 -1.68 -12.95
C THR A 121 10.38 -1.82 -12.52
N THR A 122 10.58 -1.98 -11.21
CA THR A 122 11.89 -2.26 -10.63
C THR A 122 12.26 -3.74 -10.78
N THR A 123 13.51 -4.11 -10.52
CA THR A 123 13.97 -5.51 -10.59
C THR A 123 13.32 -6.39 -9.50
N PRO A 124 13.23 -7.73 -9.69
CA PRO A 124 12.77 -8.63 -8.62
C PRO A 124 13.60 -8.51 -7.33
N GLU A 125 14.91 -8.26 -7.46
CA GLU A 125 15.84 -8.11 -6.34
C GLU A 125 15.57 -6.83 -5.55
N ASP A 126 15.31 -5.70 -6.23
CA ASP A 126 14.97 -4.44 -5.56
C ASP A 126 13.62 -4.54 -4.85
N LEU A 127 12.58 -5.08 -5.51
CA LEU A 127 11.28 -5.31 -4.89
C LEU A 127 11.42 -6.18 -3.63
N LEU A 128 12.24 -7.23 -3.70
CA LEU A 128 12.50 -8.08 -2.55
C LEU A 128 13.21 -7.33 -1.42
N GLY A 129 14.24 -6.54 -1.75
CA GLY A 129 14.98 -5.72 -0.78
C GLY A 129 14.06 -4.74 -0.04
N LYS A 130 13.19 -4.06 -0.79
CA LYS A 130 12.17 -3.15 -0.25
C LYS A 130 11.12 -3.86 0.58
N THR A 131 10.67 -5.04 0.15
CA THR A 131 9.70 -5.86 0.90
C THR A 131 10.26 -6.26 2.26
N ARG A 132 11.51 -6.73 2.31
CA ARG A 132 12.20 -7.06 3.56
C ARG A 132 12.35 -5.84 4.46
N ALA A 133 12.82 -4.73 3.90
CA ALA A 133 12.98 -3.49 4.64
C ALA A 133 11.66 -2.95 5.20
N ALA A 134 10.56 -3.02 4.43
CA ALA A 134 9.23 -2.67 4.90
C ALA A 134 8.81 -3.53 6.10
N LYS A 135 8.96 -4.86 5.99
CA LYS A 135 8.66 -5.81 7.06
C LYS A 135 9.48 -5.55 8.32
N ASP A 136 10.79 -5.31 8.17
CA ASP A 136 11.69 -5.03 9.29
C ASP A 136 11.33 -3.71 9.99
N GLY A 137 10.71 -2.77 9.27
CA GLY A 137 10.27 -1.47 9.81
C GLY A 137 8.96 -1.53 10.59
N LEU A 138 8.15 -2.58 10.42
CA LEU A 138 6.89 -2.75 11.16
C LEU A 138 7.16 -3.14 12.61
N GLU A 139 6.52 -2.44 13.54
CA GLU A 139 6.61 -2.70 14.98
C GLU A 139 5.43 -3.52 15.50
N ASN A 140 4.26 -3.41 14.86
CA ASN A 140 3.07 -4.17 15.24
C ASN A 140 2.97 -5.46 14.41
N PRO A 141 3.00 -6.66 15.05
CA PRO A 141 2.94 -7.93 14.35
C PRO A 141 1.62 -8.18 13.59
N GLU A 142 0.57 -7.43 13.93
CA GLU A 142 -0.73 -7.51 13.25
C GLU A 142 -0.79 -6.67 11.96
N THR A 143 0.14 -5.73 11.77
CA THR A 143 0.19 -4.89 10.57
C THR A 143 0.55 -5.74 9.35
N GLN A 144 -0.24 -5.60 8.30
CA GLN A 144 -0.04 -6.36 7.07
C GLN A 144 0.78 -5.55 6.06
N LEU A 145 1.55 -6.26 5.24
CA LEU A 145 2.19 -5.72 4.05
C LEU A 145 1.63 -6.49 2.87
N TRP A 146 1.07 -5.80 1.89
CA TRP A 146 0.58 -6.38 0.63
C TRP A 146 1.43 -5.86 -0.52
N ILE A 147 1.69 -6.73 -1.49
CA ILE A 147 2.48 -6.38 -2.68
C ILE A 147 1.56 -6.26 -3.89
N LYS A 148 1.59 -5.09 -4.53
CA LYS A 148 0.86 -4.83 -5.78
C LYS A 148 1.84 -4.93 -6.96
N LEU A 149 1.67 -5.95 -7.78
CA LEU A 149 2.45 -6.13 -9.01
C LEU A 149 1.74 -5.43 -10.17
N GLU A 150 2.39 -4.46 -10.78
CA GLU A 150 1.79 -3.64 -11.84
C GLU A 150 2.40 -3.94 -13.21
N GLY A 151 3.61 -4.48 -13.30
CA GLY A 151 4.32 -4.68 -14.58
C GLY A 151 3.87 -5.83 -15.47
N LEU A 152 2.59 -6.20 -15.50
CA LEU A 152 2.08 -7.25 -16.41
C LEU A 152 2.41 -6.95 -17.89
N TRP A 153 2.41 -5.68 -18.30
CA TRP A 153 2.83 -5.26 -19.65
C TRP A 153 4.35 -5.36 -19.88
N ASP A 154 5.14 -5.25 -18.80
CA ASP A 154 6.60 -5.17 -18.84
C ASP A 154 7.22 -6.59 -18.87
N TYR A 155 6.83 -7.41 -17.89
CA TYR A 155 7.41 -8.74 -17.68
C TYR A 155 6.43 -9.91 -17.91
N GLY A 156 5.17 -9.64 -18.25
CA GLY A 156 4.16 -10.66 -18.55
C GLY A 156 3.77 -11.53 -17.35
N ILE A 157 2.95 -12.56 -17.60
CA ILE A 157 2.51 -13.49 -16.54
C ILE A 157 3.69 -14.28 -15.97
N THR A 158 4.65 -14.68 -16.81
CA THR A 158 5.84 -15.43 -16.36
C THR A 158 6.69 -14.61 -15.40
N GLY A 159 6.93 -13.33 -15.69
CA GLY A 159 7.67 -12.44 -14.79
C GLY A 159 6.90 -12.17 -13.48
N ALA A 160 5.57 -12.07 -13.54
CA ALA A 160 4.74 -11.94 -12.34
C ALA A 160 4.94 -13.13 -11.40
N TRP A 161 4.86 -14.36 -11.94
CA TRP A 161 5.11 -15.59 -11.19
C TRP A 161 6.52 -15.68 -10.63
N GLN A 162 7.53 -15.22 -11.37
CA GLN A 162 8.90 -15.16 -10.87
C GLN A 162 8.98 -14.26 -9.64
N ARG A 163 8.41 -13.05 -9.67
CA ARG A 163 8.40 -12.13 -8.53
C ARG A 163 7.67 -12.71 -7.32
N ILE A 164 6.48 -13.29 -7.52
CA ILE A 164 5.71 -13.98 -6.46
C ILE A 164 6.58 -15.07 -5.83
N SER A 165 7.21 -15.92 -6.63
CA SER A 165 8.07 -17.01 -6.14
C SER A 165 9.28 -16.51 -5.34
N TYR A 166 9.82 -15.33 -5.68
CA TYR A 166 10.93 -14.72 -4.94
C TYR A 166 10.45 -14.17 -3.59
N LEU A 167 9.28 -13.54 -3.57
CA LEU A 167 8.66 -13.00 -2.36
C LEU A 167 8.30 -14.14 -1.39
N GLU A 168 7.64 -15.21 -1.87
CA GLU A 168 7.27 -16.40 -1.09
C GLU A 168 8.44 -17.01 -0.32
N LYS A 169 9.59 -17.16 -0.99
CA LYS A 169 10.77 -17.79 -0.41
C LYS A 169 11.45 -16.91 0.64
N ALA A 170 11.26 -15.60 0.55
CA ALA A 170 12.07 -14.64 1.28
C ALA A 170 11.32 -13.95 2.41
N VAL A 171 9.99 -13.89 2.32
CA VAL A 171 9.07 -13.38 3.34
C VAL A 171 7.84 -14.28 3.31
N PRO A 172 7.62 -15.17 4.30
CA PRO A 172 6.39 -15.97 4.34
C PRO A 172 5.20 -15.02 4.52
N MET A 173 4.49 -14.76 3.43
CA MET A 173 3.33 -13.86 3.35
C MET A 173 2.09 -14.71 3.07
N PRO A 174 0.95 -14.43 3.73
CA PRO A 174 -0.33 -14.90 3.21
C PRO A 174 -0.60 -14.12 1.91
N PHE A 175 -0.74 -14.82 0.79
CA PHE A 175 -1.20 -14.25 -0.47
C PHE A 175 -2.73 -14.23 -0.50
#